data_AF-A0A6C2UTF9-F1
#
_entry.id   AF-A0A6C2UTF9-F1
#
_cell.length_a   1.000
_cell.length_b   1.000
_cell.length_c   1.000
_cell.angle_alpha   90.00
_cell.angle_beta   90.00
_cell.angle_gamma   90.00
#
_symmetry.space_group_name_H-M   'P 1'
#
loop_
_entity.id
_entity.type
_entity.pdbx_description
1 polymer ?
#
loop_
_entity_poly.entity_id
_entity_poly.type
_entity_poly.pdbx_seq_one_letter_code
_entity_poly.pdbx_strand_id
1 'polypeptide(L)'
;MFRSRTTLRGERGPVKKRPFAAPLSAHNARRQAKIAIMLMAVVPALSSFYVGSIRSRQAEGLAFYAELIVLFCTLMAAVAGYRILRKYPESIIKLRRYVMEVATGVLPEKISLDQAGKSDDLKYIEQGFNVIVREMENRIKFVEERLSVEAGLRKALEQRHQTLLQAERHRVMVQSLGAACHHLGQPATNLGMLLFLMKERAQTNEEMDEIDAGIREVEAISAVLQKLREVNEFHTEPYICGQACDENQILAI
;
A
#
# COMPACT_ATOMS: atom_id res chain seq x y z
N MET A 1 -28.82 -17.57 14.71
CA MET A 1 -27.94 -18.16 13.68
C MET A 1 -27.24 -17.02 12.93
N PHE A 2 -26.20 -16.42 13.52
CA PHE A 2 -25.47 -15.29 12.96
C PHE A 2 -24.13 -15.80 12.42
N ARG A 3 -23.98 -15.78 11.10
CA ARG A 3 -22.79 -16.29 10.40
C ARG A 3 -21.73 -15.19 10.40
N SER A 4 -20.76 -15.28 11.30
CA SER A 4 -19.59 -14.41 11.36
C SER A 4 -18.85 -14.40 10.02
N ARG A 5 -18.91 -13.26 9.31
CA ARG A 5 -17.98 -12.91 8.24
C ARG A 5 -16.71 -12.35 8.87
N THR A 6 -15.92 -13.24 9.46
CA THR A 6 -14.56 -12.92 9.89
C THR A 6 -13.59 -13.13 8.72
N THR A 7 -12.80 -12.08 8.48
CA THR A 7 -11.42 -12.14 7.98
C THR A 7 -11.18 -12.69 6.57
N LEU A 8 -11.40 -11.85 5.56
CA LEU A 8 -10.50 -11.78 4.41
C LEU A 8 -9.47 -10.66 4.65
N ARG A 9 -8.72 -10.78 5.76
CA ARG A 9 -7.45 -10.08 5.91
C ARG A 9 -6.48 -10.87 5.05
N GLY A 10 -6.49 -10.56 3.75
CA GLY A 10 -5.47 -11.04 2.83
C GLY A 10 -4.13 -10.52 3.34
N GLU A 11 -3.45 -11.35 4.13
CA GLU A 11 -2.02 -11.27 4.31
C GLU A 11 -1.44 -11.30 2.90
N ARG A 12 -1.16 -10.12 2.35
CA ARG A 12 -0.21 -9.98 1.27
C ARG A 12 1.11 -10.39 1.88
N GLY A 13 1.35 -11.71 1.93
CA GLY A 13 2.64 -12.28 2.22
C GLY A 13 3.68 -11.55 1.37
N PRO A 14 4.92 -11.43 1.86
CA PRO A 14 5.97 -10.66 1.19
C PRO A 14 5.93 -11.04 -0.28
N VAL A 15 5.59 -10.07 -1.15
CA VAL A 15 5.49 -10.28 -2.59
C VAL A 15 6.80 -10.95 -2.98
N LYS A 16 6.74 -12.26 -3.20
CA LYS A 16 7.91 -13.10 -3.45
C LYS A 16 8.47 -12.51 -4.73
N LYS A 17 9.49 -11.65 -4.61
CA LYS A 17 10.13 -10.96 -5.72
C LYS A 17 10.58 -12.07 -6.63
N ARG A 18 9.77 -12.41 -7.64
CA ARG A 18 10.18 -13.38 -8.64
C ARG A 18 11.45 -12.78 -9.21
N PRO A 19 12.59 -13.49 -9.11
CA PRO A 19 13.81 -12.98 -9.70
C PRO A 19 13.49 -12.78 -11.17
N PHE A 20 13.32 -11.51 -11.56
CA PHE A 20 13.13 -11.14 -12.95
C PHE A 20 14.36 -11.70 -13.64
N ALA A 21 14.14 -12.68 -14.50
CA ALA A 21 15.20 -13.45 -15.14
C ALA A 21 16.30 -12.48 -15.60
N ALA A 22 17.53 -12.75 -15.14
CA ALA A 22 18.70 -11.93 -15.43
C ALA A 22 18.79 -11.60 -16.93
N PRO A 23 19.37 -10.44 -17.29
CA PRO A 23 19.12 -9.74 -18.55
C PRO A 23 19.86 -10.38 -19.73
N LEU A 24 19.39 -11.54 -20.19
CA LEU A 24 19.89 -12.23 -21.38
C LEU A 24 19.93 -11.32 -22.62
N SER A 25 19.06 -10.32 -22.71
CA SER A 25 19.05 -9.44 -23.89
C SER A 25 20.11 -8.32 -23.87
N ALA A 26 20.82 -8.04 -22.76
CA ALA A 26 21.80 -6.94 -22.73
C ALA A 26 23.10 -7.34 -23.42
N HIS A 27 23.50 -8.60 -23.23
CA HIS A 27 24.56 -9.21 -24.02
C HIS A 27 24.21 -9.32 -25.49
N ASN A 28 22.93 -9.57 -25.83
CA ASN A 28 22.49 -9.67 -27.21
C ASN A 28 22.63 -8.35 -27.97
N ALA A 29 22.27 -7.20 -27.38
CA ALA A 29 22.39 -5.90 -28.05
C ALA A 29 23.87 -5.54 -28.34
N ARG A 30 24.78 -5.75 -27.38
CA ARG A 30 26.22 -5.55 -27.62
C ARG A 30 26.78 -6.51 -28.66
N ARG A 31 26.32 -7.77 -28.65
CA ARG A 31 26.74 -8.79 -29.62
C ARG A 31 26.24 -8.45 -31.03
N GLN A 32 24.99 -8.03 -31.17
CA GLN A 32 24.41 -7.56 -32.43
C GLN A 32 25.14 -6.34 -32.98
N ALA A 33 25.46 -5.35 -32.12
CA ALA A 33 26.26 -4.19 -32.54
C ALA A 33 27.66 -4.59 -33.02
N LYS A 34 28.33 -5.52 -32.32
CA LYS A 34 29.63 -6.07 -32.77
C LYS A 34 29.53 -6.78 -34.12
N ILE A 35 28.50 -7.61 -34.32
CA ILE A 35 28.26 -8.31 -35.60
C ILE A 35 28.00 -7.29 -36.72
N ALA A 36 27.19 -6.26 -36.47
CA ALA A 36 26.91 -5.21 -37.45
C ALA A 36 28.18 -4.42 -37.83
N ILE A 37 29.04 -4.09 -36.86
CA ILE A 37 30.33 -3.45 -37.11
C ILE A 37 31.25 -4.35 -37.94
N MET A 38 31.30 -5.66 -37.63
CA MET A 38 32.08 -6.62 -38.42
C MET A 38 31.56 -6.71 -39.86
N LEU A 39 30.24 -6.84 -40.06
CA LEU A 39 29.64 -6.89 -41.40
C LEU A 39 29.92 -5.62 -42.22
N MET A 40 29.87 -4.45 -41.58
CA MET A 40 30.20 -3.16 -42.22
C MET A 40 31.68 -3.05 -42.63
N ALA A 41 32.58 -3.81 -42.02
CA ALA A 41 33.97 -3.88 -42.45
C ALA A 41 34.19 -4.90 -43.59
N VAL A 42 33.39 -5.96 -43.64
CA VAL A 42 33.49 -6.99 -44.69
C VAL A 42 32.97 -6.50 -46.04
N VAL A 43 31.88 -5.73 -46.07
CA VAL A 43 31.27 -5.25 -47.33
C VAL A 43 32.24 -4.41 -48.18
N PRO A 44 32.94 -3.40 -47.63
CA PRO A 44 33.94 -2.64 -48.40
C PRO A 44 35.10 -3.51 -48.88
N ALA A 45 35.57 -4.45 -48.05
CA ALA A 45 36.65 -5.35 -48.41
C ALA A 45 36.28 -6.26 -49.59
N LEU A 46 35.06 -6.82 -49.57
CA LEU A 46 34.52 -7.63 -50.68
C LEU A 46 34.31 -6.78 -51.93
N SER A 47 33.80 -5.55 -51.80
CA SER A 47 33.65 -4.63 -52.93
C SER A 47 35.00 -4.28 -53.56
N SER A 48 36.03 -4.01 -52.76
CA SER A 48 37.39 -3.75 -53.25
C SER A 48 37.97 -4.97 -53.96
N PHE A 49 37.77 -6.17 -53.41
CA PHE A 49 38.23 -7.41 -54.06
C PHE A 49 37.50 -7.69 -55.37
N TYR A 50 36.18 -7.48 -55.42
CA TYR A 50 35.37 -7.64 -56.61
C TYR A 50 35.83 -6.71 -57.74
N VAL A 51 36.01 -5.41 -57.45
CA VAL A 51 36.53 -4.43 -58.42
C VAL A 51 37.91 -4.84 -58.93
N GLY A 52 38.82 -5.28 -58.04
CA GLY A 52 40.14 -5.78 -58.43
C GLY A 52 40.08 -7.04 -59.31
N SER A 53 39.14 -7.95 -59.05
CA SER A 53 38.96 -9.18 -59.84
C SER A 53 38.46 -8.91 -61.26
N ILE A 54 37.56 -7.92 -61.44
CA ILE A 54 37.07 -7.50 -62.75
C ILE A 54 38.22 -6.88 -63.57
N ARG A 55 39.01 -6.00 -62.94
CA ARG A 55 40.18 -5.38 -63.55
C ARG A 55 41.17 -6.39 -64.11
N SER A 56 41.37 -7.51 -63.41
CA SER A 56 42.27 -8.57 -63.88
C SER A 56 41.73 -9.35 -65.10
N ARG A 57 40.43 -9.30 -65.37
CA ARG A 57 39.77 -10.11 -66.41
C ARG A 57 39.47 -9.34 -67.69
N GLN A 58 39.23 -8.03 -67.63
CA GLN A 58 38.97 -7.21 -68.82
C GLN A 58 40.27 -6.55 -69.32
N ALA A 59 40.73 -6.95 -70.51
CA ALA A 59 41.90 -6.37 -71.18
C ALA A 59 41.62 -4.98 -71.80
N GLU A 60 40.35 -4.59 -71.93
CA GLU A 60 39.94 -3.31 -72.52
C GLU A 60 38.97 -2.53 -71.63
N GLY A 61 39.46 -1.40 -71.09
CA GLY A 61 38.67 -0.16 -71.11
C GLY A 61 37.78 0.20 -69.93
N LEU A 62 37.92 -0.37 -68.72
CA LEU A 62 37.31 0.30 -67.56
C LEU A 62 38.16 1.54 -67.21
N ALA A 63 37.57 2.73 -67.32
CA ALA A 63 38.27 3.97 -66.99
C ALA A 63 38.72 3.94 -65.51
N PHE A 64 40.03 4.09 -65.27
CA PHE A 64 40.65 4.12 -63.94
C PHE A 64 39.88 4.98 -62.91
N TYR A 65 39.28 6.08 -63.36
CA TYR A 65 38.46 6.97 -62.55
C TYR A 65 37.20 6.30 -61.96
N ALA A 66 36.55 5.38 -62.69
CA ALA A 66 35.36 4.69 -62.19
C ALA A 66 35.68 3.77 -61.00
N GLU A 67 36.83 3.08 -61.02
CA GLU A 67 37.29 2.24 -59.91
C GLU A 67 37.53 3.06 -58.64
N LEU A 68 38.20 4.21 -58.77
CA LEU A 68 38.46 5.12 -57.65
C LEU A 68 37.18 5.68 -57.06
N ILE A 69 36.19 6.03 -57.88
CA ILE A 69 34.89 6.52 -57.42
C ILE A 69 34.17 5.44 -56.60
N VAL A 70 34.12 4.20 -57.08
CA VAL A 70 33.46 3.09 -56.35
C VAL A 70 34.17 2.82 -55.02
N LEU A 71 35.50 2.80 -55.00
CA LEU A 71 36.26 2.59 -53.77
C LEU A 71 36.07 3.74 -52.77
N PHE A 72 36.09 4.99 -53.26
CA PHE A 72 35.83 6.16 -52.41
C PHE A 72 34.40 6.16 -51.84
N CYS A 73 33.38 5.88 -52.66
CA CYS A 73 31.99 5.80 -52.22
C CYS A 73 31.77 4.68 -51.19
N THR A 74 32.36 3.50 -51.39
CA THR A 74 32.27 2.39 -50.43
C THR A 74 32.98 2.71 -49.12
N LEU A 75 34.14 3.37 -49.16
CA LEU A 75 34.84 3.83 -47.96
C LEU A 75 34.03 4.90 -47.20
N MET A 76 33.47 5.87 -47.91
CA MET A 76 32.63 6.92 -47.31
C MET A 76 31.36 6.32 -46.66
N ALA A 77 30.70 5.37 -47.33
CA ALA A 77 29.56 4.65 -46.77
C ALA A 77 29.95 3.85 -45.52
N ALA A 78 31.11 3.18 -45.53
CA ALA A 78 31.63 2.44 -44.38
C ALA A 78 31.94 3.36 -43.19
N VAL A 79 32.57 4.50 -43.42
CA VAL A 79 32.88 5.49 -42.38
C VAL A 79 31.60 6.10 -41.82
N ALA A 80 30.64 6.47 -42.67
CA ALA A 80 29.34 6.99 -42.24
C ALA A 80 28.57 5.95 -41.42
N GLY A 81 28.48 4.71 -41.92
CA GLY A 81 27.85 3.60 -41.22
C GLY A 81 28.50 3.29 -39.88
N TYR A 82 29.84 3.28 -39.82
CA TYR A 82 30.59 3.08 -38.58
C TYR A 82 30.34 4.20 -37.57
N ARG A 83 30.31 5.47 -38.00
CA ARG A 83 30.02 6.61 -37.12
C ARG A 83 28.60 6.52 -36.52
N ILE A 84 27.61 6.13 -37.32
CA ILE A 84 26.23 5.90 -36.85
C ILE A 84 26.22 4.73 -35.86
N LEU A 85 26.75 3.57 -36.24
CA LEU A 85 26.75 2.36 -35.41
C LEU A 85 27.50 2.51 -34.09
N ARG A 86 28.53 3.36 -34.02
CA ARG A 86 29.23 3.63 -32.75
C ARG A 86 28.44 4.56 -31.83
N LYS A 87 27.63 5.47 -32.39
CA LYS A 87 26.92 6.52 -31.66
C LYS A 87 25.67 6.00 -30.92
N TYR A 88 24.78 5.30 -31.61
CA TYR A 88 23.49 4.87 -31.06
C TYR A 88 23.49 3.80 -29.93
N PRO A 89 24.38 2.78 -29.90
CA PRO A 89 24.24 1.68 -28.95
C PRO A 89 24.48 2.11 -27.49
N GLU A 90 25.30 3.12 -27.24
CA GLU A 90 25.54 3.62 -25.88
C GLU A 90 24.26 4.22 -25.27
N SER A 91 23.56 5.07 -26.04
CA SER A 91 22.29 5.68 -25.63
C SER A 91 21.21 4.61 -25.39
N ILE A 92 21.13 3.59 -26.25
CA ILE A 92 20.18 2.47 -26.09
C ILE A 92 20.48 1.66 -24.82
N ILE A 93 21.76 1.37 -24.54
CA ILE A 93 22.16 0.63 -23.33
C ILE A 93 21.82 1.43 -22.07
N LYS A 94 22.06 2.75 -22.07
CA LYS A 94 21.70 3.62 -20.95
C LYS A 94 20.19 3.67 -20.74
N LEU A 95 19.43 3.93 -21.80
CA LEU A 95 17.97 3.98 -21.75
C LEU A 95 17.39 2.69 -21.17
N ARG A 96 17.90 1.55 -21.62
CA ARG A 96 17.50 0.26 -21.11
C ARG A 96 17.81 0.08 -19.63
N ARG A 97 18.98 0.56 -19.16
CA ARG A 97 19.33 0.51 -17.74
C ARG A 97 18.32 1.30 -16.92
N TYR A 98 17.99 2.51 -17.34
CA TYR A 98 16.97 3.33 -16.67
C TYR A 98 15.60 2.65 -16.66
N VAL A 99 15.17 2.06 -17.79
CA VAL A 99 13.93 1.28 -17.83
C VAL A 99 13.97 0.11 -16.84
N MET A 100 15.12 -0.56 -16.70
CA MET A 100 15.28 -1.64 -15.74
C MET A 100 15.23 -1.13 -14.30
N GLU A 101 15.89 -0.02 -13.99
CA GLU A 101 15.84 0.63 -12.66
C GLU A 101 14.40 0.96 -12.29
N VAL A 102 13.65 1.61 -13.19
CA VAL A 102 12.23 1.91 -13.02
C VAL A 102 11.40 0.63 -12.84
N ALA A 103 11.65 -0.42 -13.62
CA ALA A 103 10.97 -1.71 -13.47
C ALA A 103 11.30 -2.42 -12.15
N THR A 104 12.48 -2.18 -11.58
CA THR A 104 12.85 -2.68 -10.24
C THR A 104 12.31 -1.82 -9.09
N GLY A 105 11.61 -0.72 -9.40
CA GLY A 105 11.03 0.19 -8.42
C GLY A 105 11.99 1.28 -7.92
N VAL A 106 13.15 1.46 -8.57
CA VAL A 106 14.07 2.56 -8.30
C VAL A 106 13.84 3.65 -9.34
N LEU A 107 13.35 4.81 -8.92
CA LEU A 107 13.12 5.95 -9.81
C LEU A 107 14.39 6.81 -9.86
N PRO A 108 15.03 6.96 -11.04
CA PRO A 108 16.13 7.89 -11.19
C PRO A 108 15.62 9.33 -11.20
N GLU A 109 16.28 10.24 -10.48
CA GLU A 109 15.86 11.66 -10.40
C GLU A 109 15.84 12.37 -11.77
N LYS A 110 16.76 11.98 -12.66
CA LYS A 110 16.81 12.49 -14.03
C LYS A 110 17.48 11.49 -14.96
N ILE A 111 16.84 11.22 -16.09
CA ILE A 111 17.42 10.48 -17.20
C ILE A 111 18.17 11.47 -18.08
N SER A 112 19.49 11.26 -18.23
CA SER A 112 20.33 12.03 -19.14
C SER A 112 21.00 11.09 -20.14
N LEU A 113 20.85 11.39 -21.43
CA LEU A 113 21.55 10.70 -22.50
C LEU A 113 22.70 11.60 -22.94
N ASP A 114 23.96 11.20 -22.73
CA ASP A 114 25.16 12.03 -23.01
C ASP A 114 25.20 12.62 -24.43
N GLN A 115 24.43 12.04 -25.36
CA GLN A 115 24.40 12.41 -26.77
C GLN A 115 23.09 13.07 -27.21
N ALA A 116 22.15 13.35 -26.30
CA ALA A 116 20.89 14.04 -26.59
C ALA A 116 21.13 15.44 -27.20
N GLY A 117 22.23 16.10 -26.86
CA GLY A 117 22.60 17.39 -27.45
C GLY A 117 22.93 17.36 -28.95
N LYS A 118 23.07 16.17 -29.57
CA LYS A 118 23.50 16.00 -30.98
C LYS A 118 22.44 15.33 -31.87
N SER A 119 21.26 15.05 -31.36
CA SER A 119 20.17 14.41 -32.11
C SER A 119 18.85 14.81 -31.48
N ASP A 120 18.00 15.47 -32.27
CA ASP A 120 16.69 15.93 -31.79
C ASP A 120 15.85 14.75 -31.29
N ASP A 121 15.85 13.61 -31.98
CA ASP A 121 15.14 12.40 -31.56
C ASP A 121 15.54 11.92 -30.16
N LEU A 122 16.85 11.88 -29.85
CA LEU A 122 17.32 11.46 -28.54
C LEU A 122 16.91 12.45 -27.45
N LYS A 123 16.85 13.74 -27.77
CA LYS A 123 16.36 14.78 -26.88
C LYS A 123 14.86 14.64 -26.61
N TYR A 124 14.05 14.35 -27.63
CA TYR A 124 12.62 14.06 -27.46
C TYR A 124 12.40 12.82 -26.60
N ILE A 125 13.16 11.75 -26.82
CA ILE A 125 13.10 10.53 -25.99
C ILE A 125 13.48 10.86 -24.54
N GLU A 126 14.59 11.57 -24.31
CA GLU A 126 14.99 11.99 -22.96
C GLU A 126 13.92 12.80 -22.24
N GLN A 127 13.32 13.78 -22.93
CA GLN A 127 12.23 14.60 -22.38
C GLN A 127 11.00 13.75 -22.05
N GLY A 128 10.57 12.88 -22.97
CA GLY A 128 9.43 12.00 -22.75
C GLY A 128 9.63 11.06 -21.57
N PHE A 129 10.82 10.47 -21.44
CA PHE A 129 11.16 9.61 -20.31
C PHE A 129 11.19 10.37 -18.98
N ASN A 130 11.73 11.59 -18.96
CA ASN A 130 11.71 12.43 -17.74
C ASN A 130 10.28 12.84 -17.34
N VAL A 131 9.38 13.07 -18.29
CA VAL A 131 7.96 13.30 -18.00
C VAL A 131 7.32 12.06 -17.37
N ILE A 132 7.58 10.87 -17.92
CA ILE A 132 7.06 9.61 -17.38
C ILE A 132 7.56 9.37 -15.95
N VAL A 133 8.86 9.54 -15.71
CA VAL A 133 9.45 9.37 -14.37
C VAL A 133 8.82 10.32 -13.36
N ARG A 134 8.69 11.60 -13.72
CA ARG A 134 8.04 12.60 -12.85
C ARG A 134 6.58 12.26 -12.53
N GLU A 135 5.84 11.81 -13.54
CA GLU A 135 4.46 11.35 -13.36
C GLU A 135 4.39 10.12 -12.44
N MET A 136 5.33 9.18 -12.59
CA MET A 136 5.43 8.03 -11.69
C MET A 136 5.77 8.44 -10.25
N GLU A 137 6.71 9.36 -10.04
CA GLU A 137 7.02 9.91 -8.72
C GLU A 137 5.80 10.56 -8.06
N ASN A 138 5.05 11.36 -8.81
CA ASN A 138 3.82 11.98 -8.33
C ASN A 138 2.77 10.93 -7.94
N ARG A 139 2.59 9.89 -8.75
CA ARG A 139 1.67 8.79 -8.44
C ARG A 139 2.09 8.00 -7.21
N ILE A 140 3.39 7.77 -7.02
CA ILE A 140 3.89 7.10 -5.81
C ILE A 140 3.59 7.94 -4.58
N LYS A 141 3.94 9.23 -4.59
CA LYS A 141 3.64 10.15 -3.47
C LYS A 141 2.15 10.17 -3.13
N PHE A 142 1.30 10.23 -4.16
CA PHE A 142 -0.15 10.20 -3.99
C PHE A 142 -0.66 8.87 -3.38
N VAL A 143 -0.10 7.73 -3.79
CA VAL A 143 -0.45 6.43 -3.22
C VAL A 143 0.03 6.31 -1.78
N GLU A 144 1.23 6.79 -1.46
CA GLU A 144 1.76 6.83 -0.09
C GLU A 144 0.89 7.69 0.83
N GLU A 145 0.47 8.86 0.36
CA GLU A 145 -0.44 9.73 1.09
C GLU A 145 -1.77 9.01 1.38
N ARG A 146 -2.38 8.39 0.37
CA ARG A 146 -3.63 7.63 0.54
C ARG A 146 -3.47 6.47 1.52
N LEU A 147 -2.37 5.74 1.50
CA LEU A 147 -2.10 4.66 2.46
C LEU A 147 -1.97 5.17 3.89
N SER A 148 -1.35 6.33 4.08
CA SER A 148 -1.25 6.95 5.41
C SER A 148 -2.61 7.39 5.95
N VAL A 149 -3.46 7.95 5.10
CA VAL A 149 -4.85 8.32 5.42
C VAL A 149 -5.68 7.08 5.78
N GLU A 150 -5.60 6.01 4.99
CA GLU A 150 -6.33 4.76 5.26
C GLU A 150 -5.90 4.14 6.59
N ALA A 151 -4.59 4.14 6.89
CA ALA A 151 -4.06 3.67 8.16
C ALA A 151 -4.58 4.50 9.34
N GLY A 152 -4.64 5.82 9.19
CA GLY A 152 -5.21 6.74 10.19
C GLY A 152 -6.69 6.47 10.45
N LEU A 153 -7.50 6.36 9.39
CA LEU A 153 -8.93 6.08 9.50
C LEU A 153 -9.19 4.73 10.18
N ARG A 154 -8.42 3.70 9.81
CA ARG A 154 -8.54 2.37 10.43
C ARG A 154 -8.27 2.41 11.93
N LYS A 155 -7.26 3.18 12.37
CA LYS A 155 -6.94 3.36 13.79
C LYS A 155 -8.08 4.07 14.53
N ALA A 156 -8.65 5.12 13.93
CA ALA A 156 -9.78 5.85 14.52
C ALA A 156 -11.04 4.97 14.65
N LEU A 157 -11.32 4.13 13.65
CA LEU A 157 -12.44 3.17 13.70
C LEU A 157 -12.25 2.14 14.80
N GLU A 158 -11.04 1.58 14.95
CA GLU A 158 -10.73 0.62 16.03
C GLU A 158 -10.92 1.25 17.40
N GLN A 159 -10.45 2.48 17.61
CA GLN A 159 -10.65 3.22 18.87
C GLN A 159 -12.14 3.43 19.17
N ARG A 160 -12.91 3.91 18.18
CA ARG A 160 -14.37 4.07 18.35
C ARG A 160 -15.05 2.74 18.67
N HIS A 161 -14.64 1.66 18.01
CA HIS A 161 -15.20 0.34 18.28
C HIS A 161 -14.93 -0.13 19.71
N GLN A 162 -13.71 0.08 20.22
CA GLN A 162 -13.36 -0.26 21.59
C GLN A 162 -14.15 0.55 22.61
N THR A 163 -14.31 1.86 22.40
CA THR A 163 -15.15 2.71 23.26
C THR A 163 -16.60 2.23 23.28
N LEU A 164 -17.17 1.91 22.11
CA LEU A 164 -18.54 1.38 22.01
C LEU A 164 -18.68 0.03 22.71
N LEU A 165 -17.70 -0.87 22.55
CA LEU A 165 -17.71 -2.15 23.25
C LEU A 165 -17.63 -1.99 24.77
N GLN A 166 -16.84 -1.04 25.27
CA GLN A 166 -16.76 -0.76 26.71
C GLN A 166 -18.08 -0.18 27.24
N ALA A 167 -18.66 0.78 26.50
CA ALA A 167 -19.97 1.35 26.85
C ALA A 167 -21.07 0.28 26.87
N GLU A 168 -21.09 -0.62 25.88
CA GLU A 168 -22.08 -1.70 25.81
C GLU A 168 -21.89 -2.72 26.94
N ARG A 169 -20.64 -3.09 27.26
CA ARG A 169 -20.34 -3.95 28.41
C ARG A 169 -20.82 -3.33 29.73
N HIS A 170 -20.60 -2.03 29.90
CA HIS A 170 -21.06 -1.31 31.07
C HIS A 170 -22.59 -1.28 31.14
N ARG A 171 -23.26 -0.97 30.01
CA ARG A 171 -24.73 -1.00 29.91
C ARG A 171 -25.31 -2.36 30.28
N VAL A 172 -24.78 -3.45 29.73
CA VAL A 172 -25.25 -4.81 30.02
C VAL A 172 -25.00 -5.20 31.48
N MET A 173 -23.86 -4.80 32.04
CA MET A 173 -23.54 -5.02 33.46
C MET A 173 -24.55 -4.32 34.37
N VAL A 174 -24.81 -3.04 34.11
CA VAL A 174 -25.76 -2.20 34.87
C VAL A 174 -27.18 -2.77 34.77
N GLN A 175 -27.62 -3.18 33.57
CA GLN A 175 -28.91 -3.85 33.38
C GLN A 175 -29.01 -5.17 34.15
N SER A 176 -27.95 -5.98 34.14
CA SER A 176 -27.92 -7.25 34.86
C SER A 176 -27.95 -7.05 36.38
N LEU A 177 -27.24 -6.03 36.88
CA LEU A 177 -27.27 -5.65 38.29
C LEU A 177 -28.68 -5.20 38.71
N GLY A 178 -29.34 -4.38 37.91
CA GLY A 178 -30.73 -3.97 38.15
C GLY A 178 -31.67 -5.16 38.26
N ALA A 179 -31.59 -6.12 37.33
CA ALA A 179 -32.38 -7.35 37.38
C ALA A 179 -32.07 -8.18 38.64
N ALA A 180 -30.79 -8.34 39.00
CA ALA A 180 -30.39 -9.06 40.21
C ALA A 180 -30.94 -8.38 41.49
N CYS A 181 -30.85 -7.06 41.59
CA CYS A 181 -31.41 -6.31 42.73
C CYS A 181 -32.93 -6.49 42.84
N HIS A 182 -33.66 -6.53 41.73
CA HIS A 182 -35.09 -6.83 41.74
C HIS A 182 -35.39 -8.25 42.22
N HIS A 183 -34.64 -9.24 41.76
CA HIS A 183 -34.80 -10.64 42.18
C HIS A 183 -34.40 -10.89 43.63
N LEU A 184 -33.45 -10.14 44.18
CA LEU A 184 -33.02 -10.23 45.58
C LEU A 184 -33.89 -9.40 46.53
N GLY A 185 -34.49 -8.30 46.05
CA GLY A 185 -35.39 -7.48 46.84
C GLY A 185 -36.63 -8.26 47.29
N GLN A 186 -37.21 -9.06 46.40
CA GLN A 186 -38.40 -9.88 46.72
C GLN A 186 -38.19 -10.85 47.91
N PRO A 187 -37.18 -11.73 47.93
CA PRO A 187 -36.94 -12.62 49.05
C PRO A 187 -36.49 -11.85 50.31
N ALA A 188 -35.76 -10.74 50.19
CA ALA A 188 -35.42 -9.90 51.34
C ALA A 188 -36.68 -9.32 52.01
N THR A 189 -37.63 -8.80 51.23
CA THR A 189 -38.92 -8.33 51.75
C THR A 189 -39.72 -9.46 52.39
N ASN A 190 -39.76 -10.65 51.77
CA ASN A 190 -40.45 -11.81 52.33
C ASN A 190 -39.82 -12.30 53.65
N LEU A 191 -38.49 -12.36 53.72
CA LEU A 191 -37.75 -12.72 54.94
C LEU A 191 -38.02 -11.71 56.07
N GLY A 192 -37.99 -10.41 55.77
CA GLY A 192 -38.30 -9.37 56.74
C GLY A 192 -39.72 -9.50 57.30
N MET A 193 -40.71 -9.77 56.45
CA MET A 193 -42.09 -10.02 56.86
C MET A 193 -42.22 -11.28 57.74
N LEU A 194 -41.55 -12.38 57.38
CA LEU A 194 -41.59 -13.61 58.16
C LEU A 194 -40.99 -13.41 59.55
N LEU A 195 -39.83 -12.75 59.65
CA LEU A 195 -39.19 -12.43 60.93
C LEU A 195 -40.07 -11.53 61.79
N PHE A 196 -40.77 -10.56 61.18
CA PHE A 196 -41.74 -9.72 61.90
C PHE A 196 -42.89 -10.54 62.48
N LEU A 197 -43.47 -11.47 61.71
CA LEU A 197 -44.52 -12.37 62.19
C LEU A 197 -44.03 -13.34 63.27
N MET A 198 -42.77 -13.79 63.20
CA MET A 198 -42.15 -14.59 64.25
C MET A 198 -41.97 -13.78 65.54
N LYS A 199 -41.55 -12.51 65.42
CA LYS A 199 -41.40 -11.60 66.56
C LYS A 199 -42.72 -11.41 67.32
N GLU A 200 -43.84 -11.28 66.61
CA GLU A 200 -45.18 -11.18 67.22
C GLU A 200 -45.61 -12.44 68.00
N ARG A 201 -44.98 -13.59 67.72
CA ARG A 201 -45.31 -14.89 68.33
C ARG A 201 -44.32 -15.37 69.38
N ALA A 202 -43.17 -14.69 69.54
CA ALA A 202 -42.13 -15.07 70.50
C ALA A 202 -42.64 -14.96 71.94
N GLN A 203 -42.29 -15.92 72.80
CA GLN A 203 -42.74 -15.95 74.19
C GLN A 203 -41.62 -15.66 75.19
N THR A 204 -40.37 -15.78 74.76
CA THR A 204 -39.18 -15.55 75.58
C THR A 204 -38.38 -14.36 75.07
N ASN A 205 -37.68 -13.68 75.99
CA ASN A 205 -36.80 -12.57 75.62
C ASN A 205 -35.62 -13.03 74.75
N GLU A 206 -35.14 -14.27 74.95
CA GLU A 206 -34.03 -14.83 74.19
C GLU A 206 -34.41 -15.06 72.71
N GLU A 207 -35.61 -15.61 72.44
CA GLU A 207 -36.15 -15.73 71.07
C GLU A 207 -36.33 -14.36 70.40
N MET A 208 -36.80 -13.35 71.16
CA MET A 208 -36.95 -11.99 70.62
C MET A 208 -35.59 -11.38 70.23
N ASP A 209 -34.55 -11.55 71.04
CA ASP A 209 -33.22 -11.01 70.76
C ASP A 209 -32.59 -11.65 69.50
N GLU A 210 -32.78 -12.96 69.31
CA GLU A 210 -32.33 -13.67 68.10
C GLU A 210 -33.10 -13.20 66.84
N ILE A 211 -34.42 -13.03 66.94
CA ILE A 211 -35.23 -12.51 65.83
C ILE A 211 -34.83 -11.07 65.50
N ASP A 212 -34.56 -10.23 66.49
CA ASP A 212 -34.09 -8.85 66.30
C ASP A 212 -32.69 -8.78 65.69
N ALA A 213 -31.81 -9.75 65.98
CA ALA A 213 -30.57 -9.91 65.22
C ALA A 213 -30.85 -10.24 63.74
N GLY A 214 -31.77 -11.16 63.46
CA GLY A 214 -32.16 -11.52 62.09
C GLY A 214 -32.77 -10.35 61.30
N ILE A 215 -33.63 -9.55 61.92
CA ILE A 215 -34.24 -8.37 61.29
C ILE A 215 -33.15 -7.36 60.90
N ARG A 216 -32.18 -7.09 61.79
CA ARG A 216 -31.05 -6.19 61.51
C ARG A 216 -30.22 -6.65 60.31
N GLU A 217 -29.98 -7.94 60.16
CA GLU A 217 -29.26 -8.49 58.99
C GLU A 217 -30.07 -8.33 57.69
N VAL A 218 -31.39 -8.55 57.72
CA VAL A 218 -32.25 -8.35 56.54
C VAL A 218 -32.37 -6.86 56.17
N GLU A 219 -32.41 -5.96 57.14
CA GLU A 219 -32.35 -4.52 56.92
C GLU A 219 -31.01 -4.09 56.31
N ALA A 220 -29.90 -4.67 56.76
CA ALA A 220 -28.58 -4.43 56.16
C ALA A 220 -28.53 -4.87 54.69
N ILE A 221 -29.09 -6.04 54.36
CA ILE A 221 -29.25 -6.51 52.97
C ILE A 221 -30.09 -5.51 52.15
N SER A 222 -31.22 -5.06 52.69
CA SER A 222 -32.10 -4.10 52.01
C SER A 222 -31.40 -2.76 51.77
N ALA A 223 -30.60 -2.27 52.73
CA ALA A 223 -29.80 -1.06 52.59
C ALA A 223 -28.71 -1.22 51.51
N VAL A 224 -28.08 -2.38 51.40
CA VAL A 224 -27.10 -2.67 50.32
C VAL A 224 -27.80 -2.71 48.95
N LEU A 225 -28.95 -3.37 48.86
CA LEU A 225 -29.74 -3.41 47.61
C LEU A 225 -30.22 -2.01 47.18
N GLN A 226 -30.60 -1.16 48.13
CA GLN A 226 -30.99 0.21 47.86
C GLN A 226 -29.82 1.06 47.36
N LYS A 227 -28.64 0.96 47.99
CA LYS A 227 -27.42 1.62 47.52
C LYS A 227 -27.02 1.17 46.10
N LEU A 228 -27.14 -0.13 45.79
CA LEU A 228 -26.86 -0.64 44.44
C LEU A 228 -27.88 -0.15 43.40
N ARG A 229 -29.13 0.09 43.82
CA ARG A 229 -30.18 0.66 42.96
C ARG A 229 -29.94 2.14 42.65
N GLU A 230 -29.46 2.92 43.62
CA GLU A 230 -29.10 4.34 43.42
C GLU A 230 -27.92 4.49 42.44
N VAL A 231 -26.94 3.59 42.47
CA VAL A 231 -25.82 3.57 41.50
C VAL A 231 -26.29 3.23 40.08
N ASN A 232 -27.44 2.56 39.92
CA ASN A 232 -28.03 2.20 38.63
C ASN A 232 -28.67 3.42 37.92
N GLU A 233 -28.97 4.51 38.65
CA GLU A 233 -29.63 5.70 38.10
C GLU A 233 -28.63 6.70 37.46
N PHE A 234 -27.37 6.31 37.27
CA PHE A 234 -26.41 7.10 36.49
C PHE A 234 -26.85 7.17 35.03
N HIS A 235 -27.49 8.28 34.69
CA HIS A 235 -27.83 8.66 33.32
C HIS A 235 -26.59 8.58 32.43
N THR A 236 -26.59 7.64 31.50
CA THR A 236 -25.72 7.72 30.33
C THR A 236 -26.19 8.90 29.50
N GLU A 237 -25.53 10.05 29.63
CA GLU A 237 -25.72 11.13 28.68
C GLU A 237 -25.43 10.60 27.26
N PRO A 238 -26.28 10.91 26.27
CA PRO A 238 -26.06 10.45 24.91
C PRO A 238 -24.74 11.00 24.37
N TYR A 239 -23.78 10.11 24.11
CA TYR A 239 -22.48 10.44 23.51
C TYR A 239 -22.55 11.03 22.09
N ILE A 240 -23.77 11.25 21.56
CA ILE A 240 -24.00 11.89 20.26
C ILE A 240 -24.31 13.37 20.50
N CYS A 241 -23.37 14.11 21.09
CA CYS A 241 -23.37 15.56 20.95
C CYS A 241 -22.79 15.90 19.56
N GLY A 242 -23.70 16.09 18.61
CA GLY A 242 -23.57 16.91 17.41
C GLY A 242 -22.21 17.03 16.73
N GLN A 243 -21.82 16.05 15.92
CA GLN A 243 -20.89 16.27 14.80
C GLN A 243 -21.65 16.66 13.52
N ALA A 244 -22.70 17.49 13.68
CA ALA A 244 -23.50 18.08 12.60
C ALA A 244 -23.35 19.62 12.52
N CYS A 245 -22.52 20.21 13.37
CA CYS A 245 -22.17 21.63 13.34
C CYS A 245 -20.71 21.80 12.85
N ASP A 246 -20.40 21.42 11.61
CA ASP A 246 -19.32 22.09 10.83
C ASP A 246 -19.22 21.68 9.35
N GLU A 247 -20.29 21.16 8.74
CA GLU A 247 -20.27 20.82 7.30
C GLU A 247 -20.65 21.99 6.37
N ASN A 248 -20.81 23.21 6.91
CA ASN A 248 -21.18 24.41 6.15
C ASN A 248 -20.07 25.48 6.02
N GLN A 249 -18.82 25.20 6.43
CA GLN A 249 -17.72 26.18 6.33
C GLN A 249 -16.62 25.86 5.30
N ILE A 250 -16.75 24.76 4.53
CA ILE A 250 -15.73 24.33 3.55
C ILE A 250 -16.17 24.50 2.07
N LEU A 251 -17.30 25.18 1.80
CA LEU A 251 -17.74 25.49 0.42
C LEU A 251 -17.74 26.99 0.08
N ALA A 252 -16.93 27.79 0.77
CA ALA A 252 -16.80 29.23 0.50
C ALA A 252 -15.33 29.66 0.36
N ILE A 253 -14.53 29.00 -0.48
CA ILE A 253 -13.31 29.55 -1.11
C ILE A 253 -13.16 28.94 -2.51
#